data_AF-A0A2E0W792-F1
#
_entry.id   AF-A0A2E0W792-F1
#
_cell.length_a   1.000
_cell.length_b   1.000
_cell.length_c   1.000
_cell.angle_alpha   90.00
_cell.angle_beta   90.00
_cell.angle_gamma   90.00
#
_symmetry.space_group_name_H-M   'P 1'
#
loop_
_entity.id
_entity.type
_entity.pdbx_description
1 polymer ?
#
loop_
_entity_poly.entity_id
_entity_poly.type
_entity_poly.pdbx_seq_one_letter_code
_entity_poly.pdbx_strand_id
1 'polypeptide(L)'
;PPVILDVVVDSLLARIILKRNTEADFSHYNIYRSSTPNFIIDSLNLIKTTEDTSFMVRINEEKYYYKITGIDKQGNESRGSEEIE
;
A
#
# COMPACT_ATOMS: atom_id res chain seq x y z
N PRO A 1 -10.86 0.76 -4.73
CA PRO A 1 -9.53 0.31 -4.30
C PRO A 1 -8.52 1.41 -4.61
N PRO A 2 -7.44 1.56 -3.82
CA PRO A 2 -6.35 2.48 -4.15
C PRO A 2 -5.72 2.14 -5.50
N VAL A 3 -5.22 3.17 -6.20
CA VAL A 3 -4.52 3.03 -7.49
C VAL A 3 -3.09 3.51 -7.31
N ILE A 4 -2.13 2.65 -7.65
CA ILE A 4 -0.70 2.98 -7.68
C ILE A 4 -0.43 3.69 -9.01
N LEU A 5 0.12 4.90 -8.94
CA LEU A 5 0.49 5.70 -10.11
C LEU A 5 1.93 5.46 -10.54
N ASP A 6 2.84 5.34 -9.56
CA ASP A 6 4.26 5.19 -9.84
C ASP A 6 4.99 4.57 -8.64
N VAL A 7 6.15 3.97 -8.92
CA VAL A 7 7.08 3.43 -7.93
C VAL A 7 8.48 3.89 -8.32
N VAL A 8 9.03 4.82 -7.54
CA VAL A 8 10.36 5.38 -7.78
C VAL A 8 11.35 4.72 -6.83
N VAL A 9 12.32 3.99 -7.37
CA VAL A 9 13.35 3.29 -6.59
C VAL A 9 14.63 4.13 -6.50
N ASP A 10 15.16 4.27 -5.29
CA ASP A 10 16.43 4.92 -4.97
C ASP A 10 17.21 4.10 -3.94
N SER A 11 18.28 3.43 -4.39
CA SER A 11 19.14 2.58 -3.57
C SER A 11 18.34 1.50 -2.80
N LEU A 12 18.19 1.63 -1.47
CA LEU A 12 17.45 0.72 -0.61
C LEU A 12 16.03 1.22 -0.25
N LEU A 13 15.55 2.23 -0.97
CA LEU A 13 14.23 2.82 -0.76
C LEU A 13 13.41 2.77 -2.04
N ALA A 14 12.14 2.42 -1.92
CA ALA A 14 11.15 2.63 -2.97
C ALA A 14 10.11 3.63 -2.46
N ARG A 15 9.80 4.65 -3.27
CA ARG A 15 8.71 5.59 -3.05
C ARG A 15 7.52 5.17 -3.90
N ILE A 16 6.45 4.75 -3.25
CA ILE A 16 5.18 4.41 -3.88
C ILE A 16 4.30 5.66 -3.91
N ILE A 17 3.71 5.95 -5.06
CA ILE A 17 2.84 7.10 -5.30
C ILE A 17 1.45 6.58 -5.66
N LEU A 18 0.44 7.07 -4.96
CA LEU A 18 -0.97 6.70 -5.12
C LEU A 18 -1.75 7.84 -5.78
N LYS A 19 -2.78 7.46 -6.52
CA LYS A 19 -3.87 8.38 -6.84
C LYS A 19 -4.66 8.63 -5.56
N ARG A 20 -4.93 9.90 -5.26
CA ARG A 20 -5.79 10.28 -4.12
C ARG A 20 -7.18 9.68 -4.26
N ASN A 21 -7.62 8.95 -3.24
CA ASN A 21 -9.01 8.64 -2.97
C ASN A 21 -9.77 9.92 -2.57
N THR A 22 -10.92 10.15 -3.21
CA THR A 22 -11.70 11.40 -3.10
C THR A 22 -13.10 11.17 -2.53
N GLU A 23 -13.40 9.96 -2.10
CA GLU A 23 -14.64 9.62 -1.44
C GLU A 23 -14.79 10.44 -0.15
N ALA A 24 -15.98 10.98 0.12
CA ALA A 24 -16.19 11.90 1.25
C ALA A 24 -15.96 11.25 2.62
N ASP A 25 -16.13 9.93 2.66
CA ASP A 25 -15.92 9.07 3.82
C ASP A 25 -14.53 8.40 3.82
N PHE A 26 -13.63 8.71 2.88
CA PHE A 26 -12.25 8.22 2.95
C PHE A 26 -11.57 8.68 4.25
N SER A 27 -10.79 7.78 4.85
CA SER A 27 -10.02 8.02 6.07
C SER A 27 -8.51 7.95 5.77
N HIS A 28 -7.99 6.77 5.46
CA HIS A 28 -6.55 6.55 5.27
C HIS A 28 -6.27 5.30 4.43
N TYR A 29 -5.01 5.03 4.15
CA TYR A 29 -4.53 3.82 3.50
C TYR A 29 -3.85 2.88 4.48
N ASN A 30 -4.01 1.58 4.26
CA ASN A 30 -3.21 0.52 4.87
C ASN A 30 -2.25 -0.06 3.83
N ILE A 31 -0.98 -0.22 4.21
CA ILE A 31 0.08 -0.75 3.36
C ILE A 31 0.48 -2.12 3.89
N TYR A 32 0.30 -3.13 3.05
CA TYR A 32 0.65 -4.50 3.35
C TYR A 32 1.90 -4.92 2.60
N ARG A 33 2.70 -5.80 3.21
CA ARG A 33 3.90 -6.37 2.63
C ARG A 33 3.99 -7.87 2.93
N SER A 34 4.37 -8.66 1.94
CA SER A 34 4.71 -10.08 2.10
C SER A 34 5.97 -10.45 1.32
N SER A 35 6.67 -11.50 1.72
CA SER A 35 7.72 -12.13 0.89
C SER A 35 7.15 -13.14 -0.12
N THR A 36 5.84 -13.39 -0.09
CA THR A 36 5.16 -14.31 -1.00
C THR A 36 4.33 -13.52 -2.03
N PRO A 37 4.47 -13.80 -3.34
CA PRO A 37 3.64 -13.19 -4.36
C PRO A 37 2.18 -13.61 -4.18
N ASN A 38 1.26 -12.79 -4.67
CA ASN A 38 -0.18 -13.02 -4.62
C ASN A 38 -0.72 -13.24 -3.20
N PHE A 39 -0.08 -12.67 -2.18
CA PHE A 39 -0.48 -12.89 -0.79
C PHE A 39 -1.90 -12.34 -0.51
N ILE A 40 -2.59 -12.99 0.41
CA ILE A 40 -3.88 -12.51 0.90
C ILE A 40 -3.62 -11.42 1.93
N ILE A 41 -4.33 -10.31 1.80
CA ILE A 41 -4.26 -9.20 2.77
C ILE A 41 -4.69 -9.73 4.14
N ASP A 42 -3.81 -9.53 5.12
CA ASP A 42 -3.99 -9.93 6.52
C ASP A 42 -3.30 -8.87 7.39
N SER A 43 -3.83 -8.63 8.58
CA SER A 43 -3.21 -7.88 9.67
C SER A 43 -1.72 -8.19 9.90
N LEU A 44 -1.28 -9.44 9.73
CA LEU A 44 0.13 -9.82 9.86
C LEU A 44 1.03 -9.22 8.78
N ASN A 45 0.45 -8.88 7.63
CA ASN A 45 1.17 -8.25 6.52
C ASN A 45 1.15 -6.71 6.65
N LEU A 46 0.39 -6.13 7.58
CA LEU A 46 0.26 -4.67 7.72
C LEU A 46 1.56 -4.07 8.26
N ILE A 47 2.20 -3.20 7.47
CA ILE A 47 3.46 -2.56 7.87
C ILE A 47 3.33 -1.07 8.16
N LYS A 48 2.29 -0.42 7.63
CA LYS A 48 2.11 1.02 7.76
C LYS A 48 0.67 1.44 7.48
N THR A 49 0.24 2.52 8.13
CA THR A 49 -0.97 3.27 7.78
C THR A 49 -0.59 4.73 7.47
N THR A 50 -1.31 5.38 6.56
CA THR A 50 -1.03 6.78 6.20
C THR A 50 -2.21 7.45 5.50
N GLU A 51 -2.38 8.75 5.69
CA GLU A 51 -3.31 9.58 4.90
C GLU A 51 -2.65 10.15 3.64
N ASP A 52 -1.31 10.05 3.54
CA ASP A 52 -0.54 10.57 2.44
C ASP A 52 -0.73 9.74 1.16
N THR A 53 -0.59 10.41 0.03
CA THR A 53 -0.63 9.77 -1.29
C THR A 53 0.76 9.32 -1.76
N SER A 54 1.79 9.46 -0.93
CA SER A 54 3.10 8.91 -1.23
C SER A 54 3.81 8.49 0.04
N PHE A 55 4.49 7.35 0.00
CA PHE A 55 5.25 6.83 1.14
C PHE A 55 6.48 6.06 0.67
N MET A 56 7.47 5.97 1.55
CA MET A 56 8.69 5.20 1.31
C MET A 56 8.60 3.85 2.02
N VAL A 57 9.11 2.82 1.37
CA VAL A 57 9.36 1.50 1.92
C VAL A 57 10.84 1.14 1.73
N ARG A 58 11.39 0.37 2.66
CA ARG A 58 12.73 -0.20 2.48
C ARG A 58 12.62 -1.44 1.61
N ILE A 59 13.48 -1.50 0.61
CA ILE A 59 13.73 -2.69 -0.20
C ILE A 59 15.12 -3.23 0.14
N ASN A 60 15.30 -4.54 0.01
CA ASN A 60 16.58 -5.22 0.22
C ASN A 60 16.79 -6.23 -0.91
N GLU A 61 17.77 -7.13 -0.78
CA GLU A 61 18.00 -8.19 -1.78
C GLU A 61 16.87 -9.21 -1.84
N GLU A 62 16.00 -9.27 -0.82
CA GLU A 62 14.81 -10.10 -0.85
C GLU A 62 13.67 -9.38 -1.58
N LYS A 63 12.91 -10.15 -2.35
CA LYS A 63 11.69 -9.65 -2.99
C LYS A 63 10.59 -9.52 -1.96
N TYR A 64 9.98 -8.35 -1.93
CA TYR A 64 8.73 -8.12 -1.21
C TYR A 64 7.64 -7.78 -2.19
N TYR A 65 6.40 -8.04 -1.80
CA TYR A 65 5.21 -7.73 -2.58
C TYR A 65 4.33 -6.83 -1.73
N TYR A 66 3.78 -5.78 -2.35
CA TYR A 66 2.98 -4.78 -1.66
C TYR A 66 1.58 -4.69 -2.25
N LYS A 67 0.60 -4.55 -1.36
CA LYS A 67 -0.80 -4.22 -1.68
C LYS A 67 -1.26 -3.11 -0.77
N ILE A 68 -2.08 -2.21 -1.29
CA ILE A 68 -2.60 -1.06 -0.55
C ILE A 68 -4.14 -1.12 -0.55
N THR A 69 -4.76 -0.91 0.60
CA THR A 69 -6.22 -0.74 0.73
C THR A 69 -6.56 0.65 1.22
N GLY A 70 -7.78 1.10 0.94
CA GLY A 70 -8.35 2.31 1.50
C GLY A 70 -9.31 1.96 2.63
N ILE A 71 -9.25 2.73 3.71
CA ILE A 71 -10.12 2.62 4.87
C ILE A 71 -11.04 3.83 4.88
N ASP A 72 -12.34 3.61 5.10
CA ASP A 72 -13.31 4.69 5.28
C ASP A 72 -13.42 5.11 6.77
N LYS A 73 -14.18 6.17 7.04
CA LYS A 73 -14.41 6.71 8.40
C LYS A 73 -15.22 5.77 9.31
N GLN A 74 -15.84 4.73 8.74
CA GLN A 74 -16.56 3.69 9.49
C GLN A 74 -15.66 2.47 9.77
N GLY A 75 -14.43 2.46 9.23
CA GLY A 75 -13.46 1.38 9.38
C GLY A 75 -13.63 0.27 8.34
N ASN A 76 -14.44 0.47 7.28
CA ASN A 76 -14.54 -0.52 6.22
C ASN A 76 -13.30 -0.46 5.34
N GLU A 77 -12.77 -1.64 5.01
CA GLU A 77 -11.60 -1.79 4.18
C GLU A 77 -11.97 -2.14 2.74
N SER A 78 -11.40 -1.40 1.78
CA SER A 78 -11.59 -1.66 0.36
C SER A 78 -10.84 -2.92 -0.09
N ARG A 79 -11.14 -3.40 -1.31
CA ARG A 79 -10.23 -4.31 -2.02
C ARG A 79 -8.83 -3.72 -2.12
N GLY A 80 -7.82 -4.58 -2.18
CA GLY A 80 -6.43 -4.19 -2.44
C GLY A 80 -6.25 -3.57 -3.83
N SER A 81 -5.23 -2.74 -3.94
CA SER A 81 -4.63 -2.33 -5.21
C SER A 81 -4.11 -3.54 -6.01
N GLU A 82 -3.62 -3.27 -7.21
CA GLU A 82 -2.69 -4.18 -7.88
C GLU A 82 -1.50 -4.48 -6.95
N GLU A 83 -0.94 -5.68 -7.10
CA GLU A 83 0.28 -6.07 -6.40
C GLU A 83 1.50 -5.51 -7.13
N ILE A 84 2.45 -4.98 -6.38
CA ILE A 84 3.76 -4.55 -6.91
C ILE A 84 4.88 -5.28 -6.16
N GLU A 85 5.97 -5.57 -6.86
CA GLU A 85 7.22 -6.11 -6.31
C GLU A 85 8.19 -4.95 -5.96
#